data_AF-A0A971KVD0-F1
#
_entry.id   AF-A0A971KVD0-F1
#
_cell.length_a   1.000
_cell.length_b   1.000
_cell.length_c   1.000
_cell.angle_alpha   90.00
_cell.angle_beta   90.00
_cell.angle_gamma   90.00
#
_symmetry.space_group_name_H-M   'P 1'
#
loop_
_entity.id
_entity.type
_entity.pdbx_description
1 polymer ?
#
loop_
_entity_poly.entity_id
_entity_poly.type
_entity_poly.pdbx_seq_one_letter_code
_entity_poly.pdbx_strand_id
1 'polypeptide(L)'
;RNILDQAAQELAPGGLLVYLTCTLTRQENELQIERFIQEHPKFSCVQQTQSSPDTALHEYFYGAVLHHTQVDRSKIMRRAIWTRKKYDFSISFPFPPMENCTP
;
A
#
# COMPACT_ATOMS: atom_id res chain seq x y z
N ARG A 1 11.80 16.48 -1.92
CA ARG A 1 10.42 16.06 -1.54
C ARG A 1 10.41 14.53 -1.53
N ASN A 2 9.95 13.91 -0.45
CA ASN A 2 9.95 12.46 -0.28
C ASN A 2 8.74 11.85 -1.00
N ILE A 3 8.93 10.75 -1.74
CA ILE A 3 7.87 10.07 -2.51
C ILE A 3 6.72 9.63 -1.59
N LEU A 4 7.06 9.20 -0.38
CA LEU A 4 6.09 8.73 0.61
C LEU A 4 5.12 9.83 1.05
N ASP A 5 5.61 11.06 1.25
CA ASP A 5 4.77 12.21 1.63
C ASP A 5 3.79 12.60 0.53
N GLN A 6 4.24 12.54 -0.72
CA GLN A 6 3.38 12.86 -1.87
C GLN A 6 2.28 11.81 -2.02
N ALA A 7 2.62 10.53 -1.88
CA ALA A 7 1.64 9.44 -1.91
C ALA A 7 0.60 9.59 -0.78
N ALA A 8 1.02 10.03 0.40
CA ALA A 8 0.13 10.29 1.53
C ALA A 8 -0.88 11.42 1.26
N GLN A 9 -0.47 12.48 0.55
CA GLN A 9 -1.34 13.63 0.24
C GLN A 9 -2.42 13.31 -0.81
N GLU A 10 -2.10 12.45 -1.77
CA GLU A 10 -3.03 12.03 -2.83
C GLU A 10 -4.01 10.94 -2.36
N LEU A 11 -3.73 10.29 -1.23
CA LEU A 11 -4.57 9.23 -0.71
C LEU A 11 -5.91 9.77 -0.19
N ALA A 12 -7.00 9.10 -0.58
CA ALA A 12 -8.31 9.43 -0.07
C ALA A 12 -8.45 9.04 1.42
N PRO A 13 -9.29 9.76 2.20
CA PRO A 13 -9.66 9.34 3.54
C PRO A 13 -10.20 7.91 3.55
N GLY A 14 -9.71 7.07 4.48
CA GLY A 14 -10.01 5.63 4.53
C GLY A 14 -9.21 4.76 3.54
N GLY A 15 -8.26 5.35 2.79
CA GLY A 15 -7.39 4.60 1.88
C GLY A 15 -6.27 3.84 2.60
N LEU A 16 -5.69 2.87 1.88
CA LEU A 16 -4.49 2.13 2.30
C LEU A 16 -3.28 2.57 1.48
N LEU A 17 -2.17 2.81 2.17
CA LEU A 17 -0.86 3.06 1.58
C LEU A 17 0.05 1.87 1.88
N VAL A 18 0.67 1.31 0.85
CA VAL A 18 1.60 0.20 0.98
C VAL A 18 3.01 0.72 0.71
N TYR A 19 3.90 0.55 1.68
CA TYR A 19 5.32 0.83 1.56
C TYR A 19 6.08 -0.49 1.39
N LEU A 20 6.96 -0.58 0.39
CA LEU A 20 7.72 -1.78 0.06
C LEU A 20 9.16 -1.41 -0.27
N THR A 21 10.11 -2.14 0.30
CA THR A 21 11.55 -2.00 0.06
C THR A 21 12.21 -3.37 -0.04
N CYS A 22 13.37 -3.43 -0.70
CA CYS A 22 14.22 -4.62 -0.75
C CYS A 22 15.54 -4.43 0.04
N THR A 23 15.52 -3.56 1.05
CA THR A 23 16.73 -3.20 1.81
C THR A 23 16.69 -3.76 3.23
N LEU A 24 17.82 -4.29 3.71
CA LEU A 24 17.97 -4.87 5.06
C LEU A 24 18.07 -3.83 6.19
N THR A 25 18.23 -2.54 5.87
CA THR A 25 18.55 -1.51 6.85
C THR A 25 17.31 -1.04 7.61
N ARG A 26 17.32 -1.16 8.95
CA ARG A 26 16.23 -0.66 9.82
C ARG A 26 15.90 0.82 9.64
N GLN A 27 16.90 1.62 9.25
CA GLN A 27 16.73 3.05 8.97
C GLN A 27 15.77 3.32 7.81
N GLU A 28 15.77 2.46 6.80
CA GLU A 28 14.89 2.58 5.63
C GLU A 28 13.55 1.87 5.85
N ASN A 29 13.46 1.00 6.87
CA ASN A 29 12.28 0.19 7.15
C ASN A 29 11.51 0.74 8.36
N GLU A 30 11.69 0.16 9.55
CA GLU A 30 10.89 0.48 10.74
C GLU A 30 11.02 1.95 11.15
N LEU A 31 12.22 2.51 11.12
CA LEU A 31 12.45 3.92 11.49
C LEU A 31 11.81 4.90 10.49
N GLN A 32 11.75 4.53 9.21
CA GLN A 32 11.07 5.32 8.19
C GLN A 32 9.55 5.33 8.43
N ILE A 33 8.98 4.18 8.81
CA ILE A 33 7.56 4.06 9.15
C ILE A 33 7.24 4.80 10.45
N GLU A 34 8.06 4.67 11.49
CA GLU A 34 7.89 5.39 12.74
C GLU A 34 7.92 6.90 12.53
N ARG A 35 8.92 7.40 11.80
CA ARG A 35 9.01 8.83 11.46
C ARG A 35 7.79 9.28 10.67
N PHE A 36 7.35 8.49 9.69
CA PHE A 36 6.18 8.82 8.89
C PHE A 36 4.91 8.93 9.74
N ILE A 37 4.66 8.02 10.68
CA ILE A 37 3.48 8.07 11.55
C ILE A 37 3.54 9.26 12.51
N GLN A 38 4.73 9.61 13.01
CA GLN A 38 4.93 10.80 13.84
C GLN A 38 4.65 12.09 13.07
N GLU A 39 5.09 12.18 11.81
CA GLU A 39 4.87 13.33 10.94
C GLU A 39 3.41 13.38 10.40
N HIS A 40 2.76 12.23 10.26
CA HIS A 40 1.40 12.09 9.73
C HIS A 40 0.46 11.37 10.71
N PRO A 41 -0.02 12.03 11.77
CA PRO A 41 -0.86 11.42 12.82
C PRO A 41 -2.24 10.92 12.32
N LYS A 42 -2.56 11.18 11.05
CA LYS A 42 -3.77 10.72 10.34
C LYS A 42 -3.60 9.31 9.76
N PHE A 43 -2.41 8.75 9.83
CA PHE A 43 -2.09 7.41 9.41
C PHE A 43 -1.82 6.52 10.62
N SER A 44 -2.20 5.25 10.49
CA SER A 44 -1.89 4.20 11.46
C SER A 44 -1.27 3.02 10.75
N CYS A 45 -0.25 2.40 11.34
CA CYS A 45 0.28 1.14 10.83
C CYS A 45 -0.66 0.00 11.19
N VAL A 46 -1.15 -0.69 10.16
CA VAL A 46 -2.03 -1.85 10.30
C VAL A 46 -1.21 -3.13 10.38
N GLN A 47 -0.20 -3.25 9.53
CA GLN A 47 0.60 -4.46 9.42
C GLN A 47 2.00 -4.12 8.92
N GLN A 48 2.99 -4.82 9.44
CA GLN A 48 4.34 -4.86 8.89
C GLN A 48 4.70 -6.32 8.64
N THR A 49 5.39 -6.58 7.53
CA THR A 49 5.87 -7.90 7.15
C THR A 49 7.27 -7.75 6.58
N GLN A 50 8.09 -8.76 6.79
CA GLN A 50 9.40 -8.84 6.15
C GLN A 50 9.76 -10.29 5.89
N SER A 51 10.47 -10.54 4.79
CA SER A 51 11.01 -11.88 4.52
C SER A 51 12.24 -12.13 5.39
N SER A 52 12.48 -13.40 5.71
CA SER A 52 13.74 -13.80 6.34
C SER A 52 14.90 -13.59 5.36
N PRO A 53 16.07 -13.13 5.82
CA PRO A 53 17.25 -13.02 4.96
C PRO A 53 17.73 -14.38 4.43
N ASP A 54 17.38 -15.48 5.10
CA ASP A 54 17.72 -16.86 4.74
C ASP A 54 16.69 -17.52 3.80
N THR A 55 15.97 -16.72 3.01
CA THR A 55 15.00 -17.26 2.04
C THR A 55 15.75 -18.05 0.97
N ALA A 56 15.16 -19.12 0.43
CA ALA A 56 15.79 -19.98 -0.60
C ALA A 56 16.28 -19.22 -1.85
N LEU A 57 15.72 -18.04 -2.11
CA LEU A 57 16.09 -17.15 -3.22
C LEU A 57 17.08 -16.04 -2.81
N HIS A 58 17.46 -15.96 -1.53
CA HIS A 58 18.27 -14.90 -0.91
C HIS A 58 17.72 -13.47 -1.14
N GLU A 59 16.39 -13.34 -1.26
CA GLU A 59 15.72 -12.06 -1.43
C GLU A 59 15.13 -11.55 -0.11
N TYR A 60 15.47 -10.31 0.24
CA TYR A 60 14.90 -9.61 1.39
C TYR A 60 13.88 -8.58 0.93
N PHE A 61 12.71 -8.59 1.56
CA PHE A 61 11.67 -7.60 1.38
C PHE A 61 11.14 -7.13 2.72
N TYR A 62 10.88 -5.84 2.83
CA TYR A 62 10.12 -5.25 3.92
C TYR A 62 8.88 -4.56 3.34
N GLY A 63 7.75 -4.76 4.01
CA GLY A 63 6.46 -4.21 3.63
C GLY A 63 5.70 -3.67 4.83
N ALA A 64 5.11 -2.50 4.70
CA ALA A 64 4.23 -1.91 5.70
C ALA A 64 2.93 -1.43 5.07
N VAL A 65 1.81 -1.72 5.73
CA VAL A 65 0.47 -1.25 5.36
C VAL A 65 0.06 -0.16 6.34
N LEU A 66 -0.21 1.02 5.80
CA LEU A 66 -0.63 2.21 6.53
C LEU A 66 -2.06 2.54 6.15
N HIS A 67 -2.94 2.73 7.14
CA HIS A 67 -4.33 3.12 6.93
C HIS A 67 -4.52 4.58 7.26
N HIS A 68 -5.12 5.33 6.33
CA HIS A 68 -5.48 6.73 6.54
C HIS A 68 -6.80 6.81 7.32
N THR A 69 -6.70 6.97 8.64
CA THR A 69 -7.84 6.92 9.57
C THR A 69 -8.71 8.19 9.55
N GLN A 70 -8.27 9.26 8.90
CA GLN A 70 -9.07 10.48 8.84
C GLN A 70 -10.30 10.29 7.96
N VAL A 71 -11.47 10.68 8.48
CA VAL A 71 -12.71 10.90 7.71
C VAL A 71 -12.75 12.36 7.29
N ASP A 72 -12.34 12.68 6.07
CA ASP A 72 -12.40 14.05 5.57
C ASP A 72 -13.82 14.40 5.08
N ARG A 73 -14.66 14.88 6.01
CA ARG A 73 -16.03 15.35 5.71
C ARG A 73 -16.04 16.61 4.82
N SER A 74 -14.93 17.35 4.72
CA SER A 74 -14.85 18.59 3.94
C SER A 74 -14.73 18.37 2.43
N LYS A 75 -14.33 17.16 2.00
CA LYS A 75 -14.33 16.75 0.59
C LYS A 75 -15.70 16.25 0.06
N ILE A 76 -16.68 15.97 0.94
CA ILE A 76 -18.03 15.55 0.55
C ILE A 76 -18.74 16.65 -0.27
N MET A 77 -18.46 17.93 0.01
CA MET A 77 -19.11 19.05 -0.68
C MET A 77 -18.48 19.42 -2.03
N ARG A 78 -17.30 18.88 -2.38
CA ARG A 78 -16.55 19.28 -3.60
C ARG A 78 -16.57 18.23 -4.73
N ARG A 79 -17.29 17.11 -4.57
CA ARG A 79 -17.31 15.98 -5.51
C ARG A 79 -18.63 15.80 -6.29
N ALA A 80 -19.42 16.85 -6.47
CA ALA A 80 -20.53 16.81 -7.42
C ALA A 80 -20.09 16.94 -8.90
N ILE A 81 -18.83 17.29 -9.17
CA ILE A 81 -18.30 17.42 -10.54
C ILE A 81 -16.87 16.87 -10.58
N TRP A 82 -16.73 15.54 -10.63
CA TRP A 82 -15.53 14.94 -11.19
C TRP A 82 -15.92 13.85 -12.16
N THR A 83 -15.52 14.08 -13.40
CA THR A 83 -15.71 13.24 -14.56
C THR A 83 -15.28 11.81 -14.27
N ARG A 84 -16.11 10.85 -14.70
CA ARG A 84 -15.78 9.42 -14.82
C ARG A 84 -14.45 9.27 -15.57
N LYS A 85 -13.33 9.11 -14.86
CA LYS A 85 -12.22 8.30 -15.36
C LYS A 85 -12.44 6.88 -14.86
N LYS A 86 -13.16 6.17 -15.70
CA LYS A 86 -13.46 4.75 -15.68
C LYS A 86 -12.12 3.99 -15.65
N TYR A 87 -11.61 3.65 -14.47
CA TYR A 87 -10.70 2.50 -14.36
C TYR A 87 -11.58 1.28 -14.54
N ASP A 88 -11.70 0.86 -15.79
CA ASP A 88 -12.39 -0.35 -16.21
C ASP A 88 -11.54 -1.53 -15.76
N PHE A 89 -11.83 -2.04 -14.57
CA PHE A 89 -11.23 -3.25 -14.02
C PHE A 89 -11.86 -4.46 -14.72
N SER A 90 -11.62 -4.58 -16.02
CA SER A 90 -11.84 -5.80 -16.77
C SER A 90 -10.54 -6.61 -16.65
N ILE A 91 -10.36 -7.24 -15.49
CA ILE A 91 -9.39 -8.33 -15.40
C ILE A 91 -10.02 -9.52 -16.10
N SER A 92 -9.74 -9.65 -17.40
CA SER A 92 -9.77 -10.94 -18.06
C SER A 92 -8.60 -11.75 -17.49
N PHE A 93 -8.87 -12.52 -16.43
CA PHE A 93 -8.03 -13.66 -16.07
C PHE A 93 -8.19 -14.71 -17.18
N PRO A 94 -7.17 -15.06 -17.98
CA PRO A 94 -7.14 -16.38 -18.57
C PRO A 94 -6.84 -17.35 -17.44
N PHE A 95 -7.88 -17.84 -16.77
CA PHE A 95 -7.81 -19.09 -16.02
C PHE A 95 -7.54 -20.18 -17.07
N PRO A 96 -6.38 -20.86 -17.10
CA PRO A 96 -6.28 -22.09 -17.87
C PRO A 96 -7.27 -23.12 -17.27
N PRO A 97 -8.01 -23.88 -18.09
CA PRO A 97 -8.89 -24.92 -17.58
C PRO A 97 -8.07 -25.99 -16.87
N MET A 98 -8.34 -26.18 -15.58
CA MET A 98 -8.04 -27.41 -14.88
C MET A 98 -9.00 -28.49 -15.39
N GLU A 99 -8.59 -29.25 -16.40
CA GLU A 99 -9.22 -30.53 -16.71
C GLU A 99 -8.15 -31.59 -17.03
N ASN A 100 -8.29 -32.72 -16.32
CA ASN A 100 -7.69 -34.04 -16.54
C ASN A 100 -6.31 -34.32 -15.91
N CYS A 101 -6.30 -34.35 -14.57
CA CYS A 101 -5.59 -35.40 -13.85
C CYS A 101 -6.59 -36.51 -13.49
N THR A 102 -6.48 -37.67 -14.15
CA THR A 102 -6.69 -39.03 -13.56
C THR A 102 -6.66 -40.09 -14.66
N PRO A 103 -6.36 -41.37 -14.35
CA PRO A 103 -5.53 -41.89 -13.25
C PRO A 103 -4.15 -42.37 -13.72
#